data_AF-A0AAV3QH67-F1
#
_entry.id   AF-A0AAV3QH67-F1
#
_cell.length_a   1.000
_cell.length_b   1.000
_cell.length_c   1.000
_cell.angle_alpha   90.00
_cell.angle_beta   90.00
_cell.angle_gamma   90.00
#
_symmetry.space_group_name_H-M   'P 1'
#
loop_
_entity.id
_entity.type
_entity.pdbx_description
1 polymer ?
#
loop_
_entity_poly.entity_id
_entity_poly.type
_entity_poly.pdbx_seq_one_letter_code
_entity_poly.pdbx_strand_id
1 'polypeptide(L)'
;MEIENNIPRINNFKLWNELQLQEFPNKLIFKSLQSPDQAFSICPLDGIIQKLNGDEDFGQPTKVSTVYGVAGTIRLLTGTHVLVITSRREVGTYLGFPVFQSMSMKFISSNEGSRHLTIQEVCIFILLV
;
A
#
# COMPACT_ATOMS: atom_id res chain seq x y z
N MET A 1 -0.43 -20.60 42.09
CA MET A 1 0.23 -21.07 40.85
C MET A 1 -0.24 -20.15 39.74
N GLU A 2 0.47 -19.05 39.54
CA GLU A 2 0.25 -18.13 38.42
C GLU A 2 1.14 -18.62 37.28
N ILE A 3 0.53 -19.11 36.20
CA ILE A 3 1.25 -19.41 34.97
C ILE A 3 1.26 -18.09 34.19
N GLU A 4 2.29 -17.30 34.45
CA GLU A 4 2.64 -16.13 33.65
C GLU A 4 2.97 -16.63 32.24
N ASN A 5 1.99 -16.52 31.34
CA ASN A 5 2.13 -16.85 29.94
C ASN A 5 3.15 -15.88 29.31
N ASN A 6 4.41 -16.26 29.36
CA ASN A 6 5.51 -15.67 28.61
C ASN A 6 5.30 -16.02 27.12
N ILE A 7 4.33 -15.37 26.49
CA ILE A 7 4.18 -15.39 25.04
C ILE A 7 5.38 -14.56 24.53
N PRO A 8 6.31 -15.16 23.76
CA PRO A 8 7.37 -14.41 23.13
C PRO A 8 6.67 -13.37 22.27
N ARG A 9 6.83 -12.08 22.56
CA ARG A 9 6.36 -11.03 21.67
C ARG A 9 7.09 -11.27 20.36
N ILE A 10 6.39 -11.80 19.35
CA ILE A 10 6.88 -11.93 17.99
C ILE A 10 6.93 -10.49 17.46
N ASN A 11 7.94 -9.75 17.90
CA ASN A 11 8.01 -8.29 17.83
C ASN A 11 8.54 -7.80 16.47
N ASN A 12 8.50 -8.66 15.45
CA ASN A 12 9.16 -8.44 14.16
C ASN A 12 8.18 -8.10 13.03
N PHE A 13 6.87 -8.17 13.26
CA PHE A 13 5.86 -7.74 12.29
C PHE A 13 5.34 -6.36 12.66
N LYS A 14 6.02 -5.31 12.17
CA LYS A 14 5.51 -3.95 12.28
C LYS A 14 4.39 -3.77 11.26
N LEU A 15 3.15 -4.04 11.68
CA LEU A 15 1.98 -3.75 10.89
C LEU A 15 1.77 -2.24 10.85
N TRP A 16 2.03 -1.62 9.71
CA TRP A 16 1.77 -0.20 9.53
C TRP A 16 0.27 0.02 9.54
N ASN A 17 -0.21 0.78 10.52
CA ASN A 17 -1.64 1.07 10.59
C ASN A 17 -2.05 2.01 9.46
N GLU A 18 -1.24 3.03 9.19
CA GLU A 18 -1.52 4.03 8.18
C GLU A 18 -0.22 4.45 7.50
N LEU A 19 -0.31 4.66 6.19
CA LEU A 19 0.75 5.17 5.33
C LEU A 19 0.25 6.44 4.66
N GLN A 20 1.11 7.46 4.63
CA GLN A 20 0.92 8.62 3.80
C GLN A 20 1.41 8.29 2.39
N LEU A 21 0.50 8.34 1.43
CA LEU A 21 0.78 8.27 0.01
C LEU A 21 0.95 9.69 -0.54
N GLN A 22 2.13 9.94 -1.12
CA GLN A 22 2.46 11.15 -1.86
C GLN A 22 2.57 10.80 -3.35
N GLU A 23 1.72 11.39 -4.17
CA GLU A 23 1.70 11.18 -5.62
C GLU A 23 2.53 12.28 -6.31
N PHE A 24 3.49 11.86 -7.13
CA PHE A 24 4.29 12.72 -8.01
C PHE A 24 4.09 12.25 -9.47
N PRO A 25 4.41 13.08 -10.48
CA PRO A 25 4.23 12.71 -11.89
C PRO A 25 4.87 11.37 -12.28
N ASN A 26 6.03 11.05 -11.72
CA ASN A 26 6.82 9.88 -12.08
C ASN A 26 7.05 8.87 -10.94
N LYS A 27 6.49 9.09 -9.75
CA LYS A 27 6.71 8.22 -8.59
C LYS A 27 5.58 8.32 -7.57
N LEU A 28 5.33 7.23 -6.86
CA LEU A 28 4.47 7.18 -5.69
C LEU A 28 5.33 6.92 -4.47
N ILE A 29 5.19 7.74 -3.43
CA ILE A 29 5.97 7.59 -2.20
C ILE A 29 5.02 7.23 -1.06
N PHE A 30 5.36 6.17 -0.35
CA PHE A 30 4.64 5.69 0.81
C PHE A 30 5.50 5.91 2.04
N LYS A 31 5.04 6.75 2.96
CA LYS A 31 5.72 7.06 4.22
C LYS A 31 4.89 6.60 5.39
N SER A 32 5.51 6.00 6.40
CA SER A 32 4.80 5.75 7.65
C SER A 32 4.65 7.05 8.46
N LEU A 33 3.44 7.32 8.97
CA LEU A 33 3.22 8.46 9.87
C LEU A 33 3.96 8.27 11.21
N GLN A 34 4.17 7.03 11.64
CA GLN A 34 4.79 6.71 12.93
C GLN A 34 6.32 6.58 12.82
N SER A 35 6.85 6.45 11.62
CA SER A 35 8.29 6.31 11.38
C SER A 35 8.62 6.86 9.99
N PRO A 36 8.73 8.19 9.86
CA PRO A 36 8.95 8.86 8.57
C PRO A 36 10.20 8.36 7.82
N ASP A 37 11.21 7.92 8.57
CA ASP A 37 12.47 7.35 8.06
C ASP A 37 12.27 6.00 7.35
N GLN A 38 11.09 5.39 7.51
CA GLN A 38 10.71 4.14 6.85
C GLN A 38 9.72 4.47 5.74
N ALA A 39 10.28 4.74 4.57
CA ALA A 39 9.56 5.04 3.35
C ALA A 39 9.97 4.11 2.20
N PHE A 40 9.09 3.97 1.23
CA PHE A 40 9.41 3.31 -0.03
C PHE A 40 8.72 4.04 -1.18
N SER A 41 9.33 3.98 -2.35
CA SER A 41 8.75 4.47 -3.59
C SER A 41 8.31 3.31 -4.47
N ILE A 42 7.29 3.56 -5.28
CA ILE A 42 6.91 2.71 -6.39
C ILE A 42 6.92 3.59 -7.63
N CYS A 43 7.67 3.19 -8.64
CA CYS A 43 7.62 3.83 -9.95
C CYS A 43 6.42 3.25 -10.72
N PRO A 44 5.39 4.04 -11.05
CA PRO A 44 4.22 3.51 -11.76
C PRO A 44 4.49 3.15 -13.23
N LEU A 45 5.69 3.40 -13.76
CA LEU A 45 6.10 2.93 -15.09
C LEU A 45 6.47 1.44 -15.08
N ASP A 46 7.34 1.04 -14.15
CA ASP A 46 7.90 -0.33 -14.09
C ASP A 46 7.32 -1.18 -12.93
N GLY A 47 6.65 -0.56 -11.96
CA GLY A 47 6.11 -1.22 -10.78
C GLY A 47 7.15 -1.62 -9.74
N ILE A 48 8.40 -1.17 -9.89
CA ILE A 48 9.50 -1.53 -9.00
C ILE A 48 9.34 -0.78 -7.68
N ILE A 49 9.41 -1.54 -6.58
CA ILE A 49 9.39 -1.03 -5.21
C ILE A 49 10.83 -0.77 -4.78
N GLN A 50 11.13 0.45 -4.37
CA GLN A 50 12.46 0.84 -3.89
C GLN A 50 12.34 1.40 -2.48
N LYS A 51 13.15 0.88 -1.55
CA LYS A 51 13.22 1.45 -0.19
C LYS A 51 13.90 2.81 -0.27
N LEU A 52 13.30 3.81 0.38
CA LEU A 52 13.86 5.15 0.47
C LEU A 52 14.55 5.32 1.81
N ASN A 53 15.65 6.07 1.81
CA ASN A 53 16.28 6.54 3.03
C ASN A 53 15.69 7.92 3.39
N GLY A 54 15.63 8.25 4.68
CA GLY A 54 14.88 9.39 5.21
C GLY A 54 15.32 10.79 4.74
N ASP A 55 16.42 10.90 3.98
CA ASP A 55 17.06 12.16 3.59
C ASP A 55 16.76 12.62 2.15
N GLU A 56 15.89 11.91 1.43
CA GLU A 56 15.56 12.29 0.05
C GLU A 56 14.48 13.38 -0.01
N ASP A 57 14.84 14.57 -0.54
CA ASP A 57 13.89 15.61 -0.92
C ASP A 57 13.31 15.31 -2.30
N PHE A 58 12.00 15.07 -2.35
CA PHE A 58 11.27 14.74 -3.57
C PHE A 58 10.53 15.93 -4.17
N GLY A 59 10.66 17.11 -3.56
CA GLY A 59 9.89 18.30 -3.92
C GLY A 59 8.43 18.21 -3.46
N GLN A 60 7.58 19.06 -4.05
CA GLN A 60 6.17 19.15 -3.64
C GLN A 60 5.32 18.07 -4.32
N PRO A 61 4.59 17.24 -3.55
CA PRO A 61 3.70 16.23 -4.12
C PRO A 61 2.49 16.89 -4.79
N THR A 62 2.01 16.28 -5.88
CA THR A 62 0.78 16.69 -6.57
C THR A 62 -0.45 16.38 -5.72
N LYS A 63 -0.40 15.28 -4.98
CA LYS A 63 -1.47 14.85 -4.08
C LYS A 63 -0.92 14.11 -2.88
N VAL A 64 -1.54 14.33 -1.73
CA VAL A 64 -1.24 13.60 -0.50
C VAL A 64 -2.53 12.95 -0.01
N SER A 65 -2.46 11.66 0.33
CA SER A 65 -3.61 10.91 0.88
C SER A 65 -3.15 9.87 1.89
N THR A 66 -4.07 9.40 2.73
CA THR A 66 -3.80 8.31 3.67
C THR A 66 -4.30 7.00 3.08
N VAL A 67 -3.47 5.97 3.16
CA VAL A 67 -3.78 4.59 2.76
C VAL A 67 -3.40 3.63 3.88
N TYR A 68 -4.03 2.47 3.90
CA TYR A 68 -3.83 1.46 4.94
C TYR A 68 -2.88 0.33 4.52
N GLY A 69 -2.35 0.40 3.31
CA GLY A 69 -1.41 -0.57 2.76
C GLY A 69 -1.35 -0.54 1.23
N VAL A 70 -0.36 -1.24 0.69
CA VAL A 70 -0.23 -1.54 -0.75
C VAL A 70 -0.53 -3.03 -0.91
N ALA A 71 -1.53 -3.37 -1.70
CA ALA A 71 -1.88 -4.76 -1.98
C ALA A 71 -0.92 -5.39 -2.99
N GLY A 72 -0.45 -4.59 -3.96
CA GLY A 72 0.55 -5.02 -4.94
C GLY A 72 0.61 -4.11 -6.17
N THR A 73 1.43 -4.50 -7.12
CA THR A 73 1.51 -3.90 -8.46
C THR A 73 1.01 -4.91 -9.49
N ILE A 74 0.26 -4.44 -10.48
CA ILE A 74 -0.31 -5.26 -11.55
C ILE A 74 0.10 -4.63 -12.88
N ARG A 75 0.68 -5.44 -13.77
CA ARG A 75 1.06 -5.03 -15.11
C ARG A 75 -0.03 -5.42 -16.10
N LEU A 76 -0.66 -4.43 -16.70
CA LEU A 76 -1.68 -4.60 -17.73
C LEU A 76 -1.13 -4.21 -19.10
N LEU A 77 -1.89 -4.50 -20.16
CA LEU A 77 -1.54 -4.08 -21.53
C LEU A 77 -1.39 -2.56 -21.66
N THR A 78 -2.11 -1.81 -20.83
CA THR A 78 -2.11 -0.34 -20.77
C THR A 78 -1.08 0.24 -19.80
N GLY A 79 -0.28 -0.61 -19.14
CA GLY A 79 0.77 -0.17 -18.22
C GLY A 79 0.64 -0.74 -16.81
N THR A 80 1.52 -0.28 -15.93
CA THR A 80 1.59 -0.75 -14.55
C THR A 80 0.67 0.06 -13.65
N HIS A 81 -0.08 -0.65 -12.81
CA HIS A 81 -1.05 -0.09 -11.87
C HIS A 81 -0.69 -0.53 -10.45
N VAL A 82 -0.76 0.40 -9.50
CA VAL A 82 -0.52 0.14 -8.09
C VAL A 82 -1.87 0.05 -7.37
N LEU A 83 -2.13 -1.08 -6.72
CA LEU A 83 -3.34 -1.29 -5.95
C LEU A 83 -3.10 -0.93 -4.48
N VAL A 84 -3.76 0.12 -4.01
CA VAL A 84 -3.65 0.61 -2.63
C VAL A 84 -4.93 0.37 -1.85
N ILE A 85 -4.82 0.06 -0.57
CA ILE A 85 -5.98 -0.12 0.33
C ILE A 85 -6.36 1.23 0.90
N THR A 86 -7.53 1.75 0.54
CA THR A 86 -8.03 3.06 0.97
C THR A 86 -8.97 3.00 2.16
N SER A 87 -9.49 1.82 2.49
CA SER A 87 -10.27 1.61 3.71
C SER A 87 -10.16 0.18 4.20
N ARG A 88 -10.23 0.00 5.51
CA ARG A 88 -10.24 -1.30 6.19
C ARG A 88 -11.15 -1.24 7.41
N ARG A 89 -11.70 -2.37 7.83
CA ARG A 89 -12.32 -2.55 9.16
C ARG A 89 -11.55 -3.59 9.95
N GLU A 90 -11.48 -3.45 11.26
CA GLU A 90 -11.07 -4.55 12.13
C GLU A 90 -12.21 -5.58 12.21
N VAL A 91 -11.87 -6.86 12.00
CA VAL A 91 -12.83 -7.98 12.04
C VAL A 91 -12.58 -8.95 13.19
N GLY A 92 -11.49 -8.74 13.93
CA GLY A 92 -11.18 -9.52 15.12
C GLY A 92 -9.71 -9.43 15.47
N THR A 93 -9.30 -10.31 16.37
CA THR A 93 -7.92 -10.41 16.83
C THR A 93 -7.47 -11.86 16.70
N TYR A 94 -6.26 -12.08 16.19
CA TYR A 94 -5.63 -13.39 16.12
C TYR A 94 -4.28 -13.34 16.82
N LEU A 95 -4.08 -14.16 17.86
CA LEU A 95 -2.87 -14.20 18.69
C LEU A 95 -2.43 -12.82 19.24
N GLY A 96 -3.38 -11.96 19.58
CA GLY A 96 -3.11 -10.61 20.08
C GLY A 96 -2.82 -9.56 19.01
N PHE A 97 -2.90 -9.93 17.73
CA PHE A 97 -2.75 -9.00 16.60
C PHE A 97 -4.10 -8.71 15.94
N PRO A 98 -4.41 -7.44 15.61
CA PRO A 98 -5.66 -7.10 14.94
C PRO A 98 -5.68 -7.66 13.52
N VAL A 99 -6.82 -8.23 13.15
CA VAL A 99 -7.10 -8.73 11.79
C VAL A 99 -8.01 -7.72 11.10
N PHE A 100 -7.59 -7.24 9.94
CA PHE A 100 -8.32 -6.25 9.17
C PHE A 100 -8.88 -6.83 7.88
N GLN A 101 -10.14 -6.52 7.58
CA GLN A 101 -10.75 -6.74 6.27
C GLN A 101 -10.62 -5.45 5.45
N SER A 102 -10.07 -5.57 4.23
CA SER A 102 -10.06 -4.45 3.28
C SER A 102 -11.48 -4.16 2.81
N MET A 103 -11.90 -2.90 2.94
CA MET A 103 -13.24 -2.44 2.57
C MET A 103 -13.25 -1.73 1.23
N SER A 104 -12.18 -0.99 0.93
CA SER A 104 -12.03 -0.34 -0.36
C SER A 104 -10.57 -0.31 -0.78
N MET A 105 -10.37 -0.41 -2.08
CA MET A 105 -9.07 -0.33 -2.73
C MET A 105 -9.17 0.61 -3.92
N LYS A 106 -8.03 1.19 -4.31
CA LYS A 106 -7.92 2.10 -5.44
C LYS A 106 -6.72 1.72 -6.30
N PHE A 107 -6.91 1.78 -7.61
CA PHE A 107 -5.82 1.72 -8.58
C PHE A 107 -5.22 3.10 -8.81
N ILE A 108 -3.89 3.17 -8.81
CA ILE A 108 -3.11 4.36 -9.15
C ILE A 108 -2.23 4.01 -10.35
N SER A 109 -2.27 4.84 -11.39
CA SER A 109 -1.53 4.66 -12.65
C SER A 109 -0.78 5.93 -13.03
N SER A 110 0.31 5.78 -13.78
CA SER A 110 1.03 6.92 -14.37
C SER A 110 0.19 7.54 -15.50
N ASN A 111 -0.03 8.85 -15.46
CA ASN A 111 -0.83 9.55 -16.46
C ASN A 111 0.05 10.01 -17.64
N GLU A 112 0.17 9.14 -18.63
CA GLU A 112 0.51 9.49 -20.03
C GLU A 112 -0.53 8.85 -20.98
N GLY A 113 -1.75 8.60 -20.50
CA GLY A 113 -2.75 7.82 -21.21
C GLY A 113 -3.73 7.14 -20.28
N SER A 114 -4.49 7.95 -19.53
CA SER A 114 -5.57 7.49 -18.66
C SER A 114 -6.64 6.73 -19.46
N ARG A 115 -6.44 5.44 -19.71
CA ARG A 115 -7.55 4.52 -19.98
C ARG A 115 -8.05 4.04 -18.64
N HIS A 116 -9.17 4.63 -18.22
CA HIS A 116 -9.98 4.14 -17.12
C HIS A 116 -10.21 2.64 -17.36
N LEU A 117 -9.70 1.78 -16.47
CA LEU A 117 -10.02 0.36 -16.57
C LEU A 117 -11.52 0.25 -16.38
N THR A 118 -12.21 -0.14 -17.44
CA THR A 118 -13.65 -0.35 -17.35
C THR A 118 -13.88 -1.60 -16.50
N ILE A 119 -14.98 -1.66 -15.76
CA ILE A 119 -15.34 -2.78 -14.87
C ILE A 119 -15.18 -4.14 -15.58
N GLN A 120 -15.35 -4.16 -16.90
CA GLN A 120 -15.19 -5.31 -17.77
C GLN A 120 -13.74 -5.85 -17.86
N GLU A 121 -12.73 -4.97 -17.84
CA GLU A 121 -11.32 -5.37 -17.84
C GLU A 121 -10.93 -5.95 -16.48
N VAL A 122 -11.46 -5.41 -15.38
CA VAL A 122 -11.20 -5.90 -14.02
C VAL A 122 -11.86 -7.27 -13.78
N CYS A 123 -13.06 -7.50 -14.32
CA CYS A 123 -13.76 -8.79 -14.19
C CYS A 123 -13.01 -9.97 -14.86
N ILE A 124 -12.29 -9.73 -15.96
CA ILE A 124 -11.52 -10.79 -16.63
C ILE A 124 -10.36 -11.29 -15.75
N PHE A 125 -9.73 -10.41 -14.96
CA PHE A 125 -8.58 -10.81 -14.13
C PHE A 125 -8.97 -11.53 -12.84
N ILE A 126 -10.13 -11.23 -12.25
CA ILE A 126 -10.60 -11.93 -11.04
C ILE A 126 -11.07 -13.37 -11.36
N LEU A 127 -11.52 -13.64 -12.60
CA LEU A 127 -12.05 -14.95 -12.99
C LEU A 127 -10.98 -15.97 -13.45
N LEU A 128 -9.72 -15.54 -13.56
CA LEU A 128 -8.60 -16.35 -14.10
C LEU A 128 -7.67 -16.93 -13.03
N VAL A 129 -8.04 -16.84 -11.74
CA VAL A 129 -7.37 -17.48 -10.60
C VAL A 129 -8.25 -18.57 -10.02
#